data_AF-A0AAD8ARA6-F1
#
_entry.id   AF-A0AAD8ARA6-F1
#
_cell.length_a   1.000
_cell.length_b   1.000
_cell.length_c   1.000
_cell.angle_alpha   90.00
_cell.angle_beta   90.00
_cell.angle_gamma   90.00
#
_symmetry.space_group_name_H-M   'P 1'
#
loop_
_entity.id
_entity.type
_entity.pdbx_description
1 polymer ?
#
loop_
_entity_poly.entity_id
_entity_poly.type
_entity_poly.pdbx_seq_one_letter_code
_entity_poly.pdbx_strand_id
1 'polypeptide(L)'
;MQLLLDGNENVLQLTDQQLQGIQRFNHFVLKVYIQSWFTCCSAVDAAVNDISLINRLHDYEEVHLCKIGLMMIKRHSWYLSNEMATLCLLSDLVSLENKAALVTAMISERGPHLLTPLPDSSTDGQISRECFTTTRINCLDIPESKVGPI
;
A
#
# COMPACT_ATOMS: atom_id res chain seq x y z
N MET A 1 17.56 -20.70 2.55
CA MET A 1 17.82 -19.47 3.32
C MET A 1 19.31 -19.12 3.39
N GLN A 2 20.24 -20.10 3.42
CA GLN A 2 21.71 -19.86 3.36
C GLN A 2 22.20 -19.13 2.10
N LEU A 3 21.66 -19.44 0.91
CA LEU A 3 22.04 -18.82 -0.37
C LEU A 3 21.88 -17.29 -0.47
N LEU A 4 21.10 -16.67 0.43
CA LEU A 4 20.91 -15.21 0.50
C LEU A 4 21.89 -14.53 1.46
N LEU A 5 22.48 -15.30 2.39
CA LEU A 5 23.42 -14.84 3.41
C LEU A 5 24.86 -15.08 2.97
N ASP A 6 25.10 -16.23 2.36
CA ASP A 6 26.36 -16.61 1.73
C ASP A 6 26.26 -16.16 0.27
N GLY A 7 26.57 -14.88 0.03
CA GLY A 7 26.67 -14.35 -1.33
C GLY A 7 27.57 -15.27 -2.17
N ASN A 8 27.28 -15.39 -3.47
CA ASN A 8 27.98 -16.28 -4.40
C ASN A 8 29.44 -15.82 -4.63
N GLU A 9 30.25 -15.91 -3.58
CA GLU A 9 31.56 -15.31 -3.36
C GLU A 9 32.58 -15.78 -4.39
N ASN A 10 32.46 -17.03 -4.81
CA ASN A 10 33.29 -17.65 -5.84
C ASN A 10 32.94 -17.18 -7.27
N VAL A 11 31.73 -16.64 -7.50
CA VAL A 11 31.28 -16.18 -8.83
C VAL A 11 31.48 -14.68 -9.02
N LEU A 12 31.40 -13.90 -7.94
CA LEU A 12 31.39 -12.42 -8.03
C LEU A 12 32.75 -11.76 -7.74
N GLN A 13 33.79 -12.51 -7.34
CA GLN A 13 35.14 -11.98 -7.00
C GLN A 13 35.08 -10.67 -6.18
N LEU A 14 34.36 -10.72 -5.06
CA LEU A 14 34.14 -9.54 -4.21
C LEU A 14 35.34 -9.30 -3.30
N THR A 15 35.69 -8.03 -3.06
CA THR A 15 36.56 -7.67 -1.94
C THR A 15 35.83 -7.87 -0.62
N ASP A 16 36.56 -8.03 0.49
CA ASP A 16 35.96 -8.19 1.83
C ASP A 16 35.00 -7.03 2.18
N GLN A 17 35.34 -5.81 1.75
CA GLN A 17 34.49 -4.64 1.94
C GLN A 17 33.17 -4.75 1.15
N GLN A 18 33.24 -5.23 -0.10
CA GLN A 18 32.06 -5.43 -0.94
C GLN A 18 31.18 -6.55 -0.40
N LEU A 19 31.79 -7.66 0.05
CA LEU A 19 31.09 -8.78 0.66
C LEU A 19 30.33 -8.34 1.91
N GLN A 20 30.99 -7.62 2.83
CA GLN A 20 30.34 -7.05 4.01
C GLN A 20 29.19 -6.09 3.63
N GLY A 21 29.38 -5.27 2.59
CA GLY A 21 28.34 -4.38 2.07
C GLY A 21 27.10 -5.15 1.60
N ILE A 22 27.30 -6.21 0.81
CA ILE A 22 26.21 -7.06 0.30
C ILE A 22 25.51 -7.80 1.44
N GLN A 23 26.25 -8.35 2.40
CA GLN A 23 25.66 -9.02 3.55
C GLN A 23 24.78 -8.06 4.36
N ARG A 24 25.26 -6.83 4.65
CA ARG A 24 24.48 -5.78 5.32
C ARG A 24 23.23 -5.40 4.52
N PHE A 25 23.36 -5.27 3.21
CA PHE A 25 22.23 -4.96 2.33
C PHE A 25 21.21 -6.10 2.30
N ASN A 26 21.63 -7.35 2.17
CA ASN A 26 20.73 -8.51 2.17
C ASN A 26 19.98 -8.63 3.50
N HIS A 27 20.67 -8.38 4.61
CA HIS A 27 20.07 -8.37 5.94
C HIS A 27 18.98 -7.31 6.07
N PHE A 28 19.24 -6.10 5.55
CA PHE A 28 18.26 -5.03 5.46
C PHE A 28 17.06 -5.45 4.60
N VAL A 29 17.30 -5.96 3.38
CA VAL A 29 16.25 -6.39 2.45
C VAL A 29 15.35 -7.46 3.07
N LEU A 30 15.94 -8.45 3.75
CA LEU A 30 15.19 -9.53 4.40
C LEU A 30 14.34 -9.04 5.56
N LYS A 31 14.92 -8.24 6.48
CA LYS A 31 14.22 -7.76 7.68
C LYS A 31 13.14 -6.72 7.39
N VAL A 32 13.38 -5.88 6.39
CA VAL A 32 12.59 -4.67 6.17
C VAL A 32 11.71 -4.85 4.94
N TYR A 33 12.32 -5.03 3.77
CA TYR A 33 11.64 -4.93 2.48
C TYR A 33 10.81 -6.17 2.09
N ILE A 34 11.42 -7.36 2.11
CA ILE A 34 10.77 -8.62 1.69
C ILE A 34 9.56 -8.91 2.57
N GLN A 35 9.68 -8.72 3.89
CA GLN A 35 8.54 -8.94 4.78
C GLN A 35 7.35 -8.06 4.39
N SER A 36 7.52 -6.76 4.13
CA SER A 36 6.40 -5.91 3.68
C SER A 36 5.80 -6.33 2.36
N TRP A 37 6.65 -6.73 1.40
CA TRP A 37 6.21 -7.06 0.06
C TRP A 37 5.40 -8.37 0.03
N PHE A 38 5.81 -9.36 0.84
CA PHE A 38 5.15 -10.67 0.86
C PHE A 38 4.02 -10.79 1.87
N THR A 39 3.92 -9.91 2.88
CA THR A 39 2.78 -9.91 3.83
C THR A 39 1.58 -9.13 3.32
N CYS A 40 1.73 -8.33 2.28
CA CYS A 40 0.64 -7.59 1.66
C CYS A 40 -0.12 -8.45 0.62
N CYS A 41 -0.92 -9.41 1.10
CA CYS A 41 -1.72 -10.29 0.23
C CYS A 41 -2.99 -9.63 -0.34
N SER A 42 -3.33 -8.42 0.13
CA SER A 42 -4.54 -7.69 -0.26
C SER A 42 -4.24 -6.20 -0.41
N ALA A 43 -4.85 -5.56 -1.42
CA ALA A 43 -4.78 -4.11 -1.61
C ALA A 43 -5.30 -3.33 -0.40
N VAL A 44 -6.27 -3.91 0.32
CA VAL A 44 -6.87 -3.35 1.54
C VAL A 44 -5.84 -3.18 2.67
N ASP A 45 -4.83 -4.05 2.73
CA ASP A 45 -3.80 -4.05 3.78
C ASP A 45 -2.53 -3.30 3.35
N ALA A 46 -2.47 -2.79 2.12
CA ALA A 46 -1.26 -2.19 1.55
C ALA A 46 -0.75 -1.01 2.38
N ALA A 47 -1.62 -0.04 2.66
CA ALA A 47 -1.24 1.14 3.43
C ALA A 47 -0.88 0.80 4.89
N VAL A 48 -1.49 -0.22 5.49
CA VAL A 48 -1.12 -0.69 6.85
C VAL A 48 0.27 -1.34 6.85
N ASN A 49 0.57 -2.14 5.82
CA ASN A 49 1.89 -2.73 5.63
C ASN A 49 2.97 -1.66 5.36
N ASP A 50 2.64 -0.59 4.66
CA ASP A 50 3.55 0.54 4.42
C ASP A 50 3.86 1.32 5.71
N ILE A 51 2.84 1.59 6.54
CA ILE A 51 3.06 2.21 7.86
C ILE A 51 3.95 1.30 8.73
N SER A 52 3.69 0.00 8.72
CA SER A 52 4.50 -0.99 9.44
C SER A 52 5.94 -1.07 8.92
N LEU A 53 6.14 -0.84 7.62
CA LEU A 53 7.46 -0.73 7.01
C LEU A 53 8.20 0.52 7.48
N ILE A 54 7.51 1.67 7.52
CA ILE A 54 8.05 2.94 8.00
C ILE A 54 8.48 2.81 9.47
N ASN A 55 7.67 2.18 10.31
CA ASN A 55 8.01 1.94 11.71
C ASN A 55 9.25 1.05 11.86
N ARG A 56 9.32 -0.06 11.11
CA ARG A 56 10.52 -0.92 11.12
C ARG A 56 11.78 -0.24 10.61
N LEU A 57 11.66 0.74 9.72
CA LEU A 57 12.78 1.58 9.32
C LEU A 57 13.21 2.53 10.43
N HIS A 58 12.27 3.12 11.15
CA HIS A 58 12.57 3.97 12.31
C HIS A 58 13.29 3.20 13.43
N ASP A 59 12.91 1.94 13.63
CA ASP A 59 13.52 1.06 14.63
C ASP A 59 14.83 0.40 14.17
N TYR A 60 15.27 0.66 12.92
CA TYR A 60 16.47 0.02 12.39
C TYR A 60 17.75 0.63 12.99
N GLU A 61 18.64 -0.23 13.49
CA GLU A 61 19.84 0.15 14.25
C GLU A 61 20.76 1.13 13.51
N GLU A 62 20.85 0.99 12.19
CA GLU A 62 21.72 1.84 11.36
C GLU A 62 21.00 3.09 10.84
N VAL A 63 21.25 4.24 11.49
CA VAL A 63 20.62 5.53 11.17
C VAL A 63 20.79 5.94 9.69
N HIS A 64 21.94 5.63 9.07
CA HIS A 64 22.16 5.95 7.66
C HIS A 64 21.25 5.14 6.73
N LEU A 65 21.08 3.84 7.00
CA LEU A 65 20.18 2.96 6.24
C LEU A 65 18.71 3.32 6.48
N CYS A 66 18.34 3.70 7.70
CA CYS A 66 17.02 4.26 8.01
C CYS A 66 16.70 5.46 7.10
N LYS A 67 17.60 6.46 7.05
CA LYS A 67 17.42 7.67 6.22
C LYS A 67 17.27 7.35 4.73
N ILE A 68 18.12 6.46 4.20
CA ILE A 68 18.04 6.04 2.80
C ILE A 68 16.74 5.28 2.53
N GLY A 69 16.38 4.34 3.41
CA GLY A 69 15.16 3.54 3.31
C GLY A 69 13.90 4.42 3.30
N LEU A 70 13.81 5.39 4.21
CA LEU A 70 12.69 6.35 4.25
C LEU A 70 12.62 7.21 2.99
N MET A 71 13.76 7.65 2.47
CA MET A 71 13.82 8.38 1.20
C MET A 71 13.31 7.53 0.03
N MET A 72 13.63 6.23 0.02
CA MET A 72 13.15 5.31 -1.02
C MET A 72 11.64 5.06 -0.90
N ILE A 73 11.12 4.79 0.31
CA ILE A 73 9.66 4.62 0.51
C ILE A 73 8.88 5.83 0.06
N LYS A 74 9.37 7.04 0.36
CA LYS A 74 8.71 8.28 -0.09
C LYS A 74 8.53 8.35 -1.61
N ARG A 75 9.43 7.73 -2.38
CA ARG A 75 9.30 7.60 -3.85
C ARG A 75 8.28 6.55 -4.28
N HIS A 76 7.99 5.58 -3.40
CA HIS A 76 6.99 4.54 -3.61
C HIS A 76 5.61 4.90 -3.04
N SER A 77 5.48 5.95 -2.22
CA SER A 77 4.20 6.41 -1.65
C SER A 77 3.24 7.06 -2.66
N TRP A 78 3.50 6.96 -3.97
CA TRP A 78 2.65 7.56 -5.01
C TRP A 78 1.23 6.96 -5.04
N TYR A 79 1.05 5.74 -4.54
CA TYR A 79 -0.25 5.08 -4.40
C TYR A 79 -0.88 5.24 -3.01
N LEU A 80 -0.18 5.87 -2.05
CA LEU A 80 -0.69 6.14 -0.70
C LEU A 80 -1.62 7.36 -0.73
N SER A 81 -2.63 7.31 -1.58
CA SER A 81 -3.62 8.37 -1.75
C SER A 81 -4.74 8.25 -0.73
N ASN A 82 -5.56 9.29 -0.63
CA ASN A 82 -6.76 9.27 0.20
C ASN A 82 -7.76 8.18 -0.22
N GLU A 83 -7.79 7.77 -1.49
CA GLU A 83 -8.57 6.61 -1.97
C GLU A 83 -8.05 5.29 -1.38
N MET A 84 -6.73 5.13 -1.31
CA MET A 84 -6.11 3.97 -0.67
C MET A 84 -6.38 3.97 0.83
N ALA A 85 -6.41 5.15 1.47
CA ALA A 85 -6.85 5.28 2.84
C ALA A 85 -8.30 4.80 3.04
N THR A 86 -9.20 5.03 2.08
CA THR A 86 -10.58 4.50 2.15
C THR A 86 -10.59 2.98 2.14
N LEU A 87 -9.72 2.34 1.35
CA LEU A 87 -9.62 0.88 1.32
C LEU A 87 -9.20 0.30 2.68
N CYS A 88 -8.37 1.00 3.46
CA CYS A 88 -8.00 0.58 4.82
C CYS A 88 -9.18 0.42 5.78
N LEU A 89 -10.33 1.05 5.50
CA LEU A 89 -11.54 0.85 6.31
C LEU A 89 -12.03 -0.60 6.26
N LEU A 90 -11.72 -1.32 5.18
CA LEU A 90 -12.04 -2.72 5.00
C LEU A 90 -10.99 -3.66 5.61
N SER A 91 -9.85 -3.13 6.08
CA SER A 91 -8.76 -3.95 6.63
C SER A 91 -9.08 -4.39 8.05
N ASP A 92 -8.91 -5.68 8.33
CA ASP A 92 -9.02 -6.21 9.69
C ASP A 92 -7.80 -5.86 10.55
N LEU A 93 -6.71 -5.38 9.92
CA LEU A 93 -5.50 -4.93 10.62
C LEU A 93 -5.64 -3.53 11.22
N VAL A 94 -6.68 -2.78 10.85
CA VAL A 94 -6.95 -1.45 11.38
C VAL A 94 -7.97 -1.55 12.50
N SER A 95 -7.62 -1.03 13.68
CA SER A 95 -8.54 -1.00 14.82
C SER A 95 -9.77 -0.14 14.52
N LEU A 96 -10.89 -0.44 15.18
CA LEU A 96 -12.12 0.34 15.03
C LEU A 96 -11.92 1.83 15.37
N GLU A 97 -11.08 2.12 16.37
CA GLU A 97 -10.69 3.48 16.75
C GLU A 97 -9.96 4.20 15.60
N ASN A 98 -8.98 3.54 14.98
CA ASN A 98 -8.24 4.11 13.86
C ASN A 98 -9.13 4.28 12.62
N LYS A 99 -10.08 3.35 12.38
CA LYS A 99 -11.09 3.50 11.31
C LYS A 99 -11.97 4.73 11.55
N ALA A 100 -12.44 4.93 12.79
CA ALA A 100 -13.26 6.09 13.14
C ALA A 100 -12.49 7.42 12.98
N ALA A 101 -11.23 7.45 13.41
CA ALA A 101 -10.34 8.60 13.23
C ALA A 101 -10.12 8.90 11.73
N LEU A 102 -9.91 7.86 10.92
CA LEU A 102 -9.73 7.99 9.47
C LEU A 102 -10.98 8.56 8.80
N VAL A 103 -12.16 8.06 9.16
CA VAL A 103 -13.44 8.58 8.65
C VAL A 103 -13.62 10.05 9.03
N THR A 104 -13.28 10.44 10.26
CA THR A 104 -13.37 11.83 10.70
C THR A 104 -12.44 12.73 9.89
N ALA A 105 -11.20 12.30 9.66
CA ALA A 105 -10.26 13.02 8.80
C ALA A 105 -10.79 13.15 7.36
N MET A 106 -11.36 12.08 6.80
CA MET A 106 -11.97 12.09 5.46
C MET A 106 -13.14 13.07 5.35
N ILE A 107 -14.04 13.10 6.34
CA ILE A 107 -15.16 14.07 6.37
C ILE A 107 -14.60 15.49 6.43
N SER A 108 -13.57 15.74 7.23
CA SER A 108 -12.98 17.07 7.35
C SER A 108 -12.32 17.54 6.06
N GLU A 109 -11.64 16.65 5.33
CA GLU A 109 -10.93 17.01 4.10
C GLU A 109 -11.84 17.08 2.87
N ARG A 110 -12.81 16.16 2.76
CA ARG A 110 -13.60 15.95 1.54
C ARG A 110 -15.06 16.35 1.73
N GLY A 111 -15.53 16.55 2.94
CA GLY A 111 -16.91 16.86 3.26
C GLY A 111 -17.79 15.62 3.52
N PRO A 112 -19.00 15.82 4.06
CA PRO A 112 -19.87 14.74 4.54
C PRO A 112 -20.48 13.87 3.44
N HIS A 113 -20.40 14.30 2.18
CA HIS A 113 -20.99 13.61 1.03
C HIS A 113 -20.37 12.23 0.75
N LEU A 114 -19.24 11.88 1.37
CA LEU A 114 -18.65 10.53 1.27
C LEU A 114 -19.34 9.50 2.15
N LEU A 115 -20.16 9.95 3.11
CA LEU A 115 -20.93 9.09 4.01
C LEU A 115 -22.43 9.11 3.69
N THR A 116 -22.83 9.79 2.62
CA THR A 116 -24.21 9.66 2.16
C THR A 116 -24.40 8.24 1.63
N PRO A 117 -25.55 7.60 1.94
CA PRO A 117 -25.89 6.31 1.36
C PRO A 117 -25.66 6.31 -0.15
N LEU A 118 -25.14 5.19 -0.68
CA LEU A 118 -25.23 4.96 -2.11
C LEU A 118 -26.69 5.11 -2.49
N PRO A 119 -26.99 5.84 -3.58
CA PRO A 119 -28.37 6.10 -3.90
C PRO A 119 -29.08 4.79 -4.28
N ASP A 120 -30.33 4.66 -3.84
CA ASP A 120 -31.09 3.41 -3.85
C ASP A 120 -31.49 2.93 -5.27
N SER A 121 -31.17 3.71 -6.30
CA SER A 121 -31.55 3.44 -7.70
C SER A 121 -30.36 3.56 -8.66
N SER A 122 -30.33 2.70 -9.68
CA SER A 122 -29.31 2.76 -10.75
C SER A 122 -29.34 4.07 -11.54
N THR A 123 -30.47 4.78 -11.53
CA THR A 123 -30.64 6.13 -12.08
C THR A 123 -29.76 7.18 -11.39
N ASP A 124 -29.41 6.99 -10.13
CA ASP A 124 -28.57 7.91 -9.36
C ASP A 124 -27.06 7.60 -9.45
N GLY A 125 -26.70 6.47 -10.09
CA GLY A 125 -25.31 6.11 -10.44
C GLY A 125 -24.64 7.10 -11.40
N GLN A 126 -25.37 8.10 -11.91
CA GLN A 126 -24.81 9.20 -12.69
C GLN A 126 -23.85 10.08 -11.89
N ILE A 127 -23.94 10.13 -10.55
CA ILE A 127 -23.00 10.88 -9.71
C ILE A 127 -21.60 10.21 -9.74
N SER A 128 -21.55 8.89 -9.89
CA SER A 128 -20.28 8.16 -10.06
C SER A 128 -19.69 8.32 -11.45
N ARG A 129 -20.50 8.64 -12.48
CA ARG A 129 -20.01 8.86 -13.85
C ARG A 129 -19.06 10.05 -13.93
N GLU A 130 -19.26 11.13 -13.19
CA GLU A 130 -18.34 12.28 -13.17
C GLU A 130 -16.94 11.90 -12.64
N CYS A 131 -16.87 10.98 -11.66
CA CYS A 131 -15.60 10.46 -11.15
C CYS A 131 -14.83 9.66 -12.23
N PHE A 132 -15.54 8.86 -13.03
CA PHE A 132 -14.93 8.04 -14.10
C PHE A 132 -14.67 8.81 -15.40
N THR A 133 -15.47 9.84 -15.74
CA THR A 133 -15.17 10.71 -16.90
C THR A 133 -13.93 11.55 -16.68
N THR A 134 -13.64 11.96 -15.44
CA THR A 134 -12.41 12.71 -15.09
C THR A 134 -11.14 11.86 -15.32
N THR A 135 -11.25 10.53 -15.22
CA THR A 135 -10.12 9.60 -15.38
C THR A 135 -10.01 8.95 -16.76
N ARG A 136 -10.92 9.25 -17.73
CA ARG A 136 -10.99 8.61 -19.07
C ARG A 136 -11.03 7.08 -19.04
N ILE A 137 -11.59 6.48 -17.99
CA ILE A 137 -11.81 5.04 -17.92
C ILE A 137 -13.25 4.77 -18.39
N ASN A 138 -13.41 4.23 -19.60
CA ASN A 138 -14.72 3.81 -20.10
C ASN A 138 -15.16 2.52 -19.39
N CYS A 139 -15.87 2.66 -18.28
CA CYS A 139 -16.62 1.55 -17.65
C CYS A 139 -17.95 1.32 -18.39
N LEU A 140 -17.89 0.90 -19.66
CA LEU A 140 -19.04 0.36 -20.38
C LEU A 140 -18.53 -0.65 -21.41
N ASP A 141 -18.55 -1.93 -21.03
CA ASP A 141 -18.67 -3.08 -21.95
C ASP A 141 -19.17 -4.33 -21.17
N ILE A 142 -20.12 -4.15 -20.24
CA ILE A 142 -20.88 -5.28 -19.69
C ILE A 142 -22.30 -5.17 -20.25
N PRO A 143 -22.67 -5.93 -21.30
CA PRO A 143 -23.98 -5.84 -21.90
C PRO A 143 -25.07 -6.31 -20.92
N GLU A 144 -26.09 -5.47 -20.73
CA GLU A 144 -27.26 -5.61 -19.82
C GLU A 144 -28.19 -6.81 -20.10
N SER A 145 -27.73 -7.87 -20.75
CA SER A 145 -28.58 -8.98 -21.20
C SER A 145 -28.68 -10.18 -20.25
N LYS A 146 -28.22 -10.08 -18.99
CA LYS A 146 -28.24 -11.22 -18.03
C LYS A 146 -28.71 -10.87 -16.62
N VAL A 147 -29.82 -10.16 -16.49
CA VAL A 147 -30.56 -10.11 -15.22
C VAL A 147 -32.03 -10.44 -15.51
N GLY A 148 -32.39 -11.70 -15.33
CA GLY A 148 -33.80 -12.14 -15.29
C GLY A 148 -34.43 -11.81 -13.93
N PRO A 149 -35.77 -11.73 -13.85
CA PRO A 149 -36.48 -11.30 -12.65
C PRO A 149 -36.42 -12.37 -11.54
N ILE A 150 -36.37 -11.89 -10.28
CA ILE A 150 -36.55 -12.68 -9.05
C ILE A 150 -38.05 -12.97 -8.88
#